data_AF-A0A2G6MR54-F1
#
_entry.id   AF-A0A2G6MR54-F1
#
_cell.length_a   1.000
_cell.length_b   1.000
_cell.length_c   1.000
_cell.angle_alpha   90.00
_cell.angle_beta   90.00
_cell.angle_gamma   90.00
#
_symmetry.space_group_name_H-M   'P 1'
#
loop_
_entity.id
_entity.type
_entity.pdbx_description
1 polymer ?
#
loop_
_entity_poly.entity_id
_entity_poly.type
_entity_poly.pdbx_seq_one_letter_code
_entity_poly.pdbx_strand_id
1 'polypeptide(L)'
;MMPPKKQHIIPKEQAVFWMDKDGAWHNEHGKLEHPKIINYFNQSIQKDDQGYFLCQTINDVEEKVYFTYEETAVFVLDLVKKEAGIELILNIPDTIALEPEALYIKADALFMETEAHLVKFTQKALARMTPFLKETPQGLSLDVGGTQTVLRET
;
A
#
# COMPACT_ATOMS: atom_id res chain seq x y z
N MET A 1 -24.15 8.39 23.20
CA MET A 1 -22.85 7.67 23.24
C MET A 1 -23.18 6.21 22.94
N MET A 2 -22.78 5.67 21.78
CA MET A 2 -22.99 4.24 21.51
C MET A 2 -22.03 3.43 22.37
N PRO A 3 -22.42 2.28 22.93
CA PRO A 3 -21.49 1.43 23.67
C PRO A 3 -20.32 1.02 22.75
N PRO A 4 -19.11 0.82 23.30
CA PRO A 4 -17.99 0.33 22.51
C PRO A 4 -18.40 -1.00 21.85
N LYS A 5 -18.21 -1.12 20.54
CA LYS A 5 -18.44 -2.38 19.81
C LYS A 5 -17.59 -3.46 20.44
N LYS A 6 -18.13 -4.67 20.61
CA LYS A 6 -17.36 -5.82 21.06
C LYS A 6 -16.26 -6.08 20.03
N GLN A 7 -15.01 -6.15 20.49
CA GLN A 7 -13.85 -6.40 19.62
C GLN A 7 -13.24 -7.76 19.92
N HIS A 8 -12.89 -8.48 18.86
CA HIS A 8 -12.07 -9.69 18.92
C HIS A 8 -10.75 -9.39 18.20
N ILE A 9 -9.63 -9.44 18.93
CA ILE A 9 -8.32 -9.07 18.40
C ILE A 9 -7.48 -10.34 18.28
N ILE A 10 -7.06 -10.65 17.06
CA ILE A 10 -6.14 -11.74 16.74
C ILE A 10 -4.76 -11.09 16.47
N PRO A 11 -3.74 -11.39 17.29
CA PRO A 11 -2.42 -10.81 17.12
C PRO A 11 -1.66 -11.46 15.95
N LYS A 12 -0.57 -10.83 15.50
CA LYS A 12 0.20 -11.26 14.30
C LYS A 12 0.69 -12.70 14.41
N GLU A 13 1.07 -13.14 15.59
CA GLU A 13 1.63 -14.46 15.86
C GLU A 13 0.60 -15.58 15.68
N GLN A 14 -0.70 -15.23 15.65
CA GLN A 14 -1.80 -16.17 15.43
C GLN A 14 -2.40 -16.07 14.03
N ALA A 15 -1.95 -15.12 13.20
CA ALA A 15 -2.41 -15.00 11.83
C ALA A 15 -1.86 -16.14 10.98
N VAL A 16 -2.76 -16.85 10.28
CA VAL A 16 -2.42 -17.95 9.37
C VAL A 16 -2.13 -17.48 7.94
N PHE A 17 -2.05 -16.15 7.75
CA PHE A 17 -1.79 -15.52 6.47
C PHE A 17 -0.84 -14.33 6.64
N TRP A 18 -0.08 -14.03 5.59
CA TRP A 18 0.87 -12.94 5.55
C TRP A 18 0.96 -12.35 4.14
N MET A 19 1.55 -11.16 4.03
CA MET A 19 1.79 -10.49 2.75
C MET A 19 3.29 -10.44 2.46
N ASP A 20 3.71 -10.85 1.25
CA ASP A 20 5.10 -10.71 0.83
C ASP A 20 5.45 -9.29 0.36
N LYS A 21 6.72 -9.05 0.07
CA LYS A 21 7.23 -7.77 -0.45
C LYS A 21 6.57 -7.31 -1.76
N ASP A 22 5.93 -8.20 -2.52
CA ASP A 22 5.31 -7.90 -3.81
C ASP A 22 3.79 -7.71 -3.69
N GLY A 23 3.27 -7.74 -2.45
CA GLY A 23 1.85 -7.53 -2.15
C GLY A 23 0.99 -8.77 -2.40
N ALA A 24 1.61 -9.94 -2.56
CA ALA A 24 0.89 -11.20 -2.66
C ALA A 24 0.60 -11.76 -1.27
N TRP A 25 -0.62 -12.24 -1.10
CA TRP A 25 -1.05 -12.93 0.11
C TRP A 25 -0.63 -14.40 0.06
N HIS A 26 -0.20 -14.91 1.21
CA HIS A 26 0.18 -16.30 1.41
C HIS A 26 -0.47 -16.86 2.68
N ASN A 27 -0.60 -18.18 2.75
CA ASN A 27 -0.96 -18.94 3.94
C ASN A 27 -0.13 -20.23 4.01
N GLU A 28 -0.44 -21.13 4.95
CA GLU A 28 0.27 -22.42 5.10
C GLU A 28 0.26 -23.31 3.84
N HIS A 29 -0.67 -23.09 2.91
CA HIS A 29 -0.78 -23.81 1.65
C HIS A 29 -0.10 -23.07 0.47
N GLY A 30 0.55 -21.94 0.74
CA GLY A 30 1.25 -21.12 -0.24
C GLY A 30 0.48 -19.87 -0.65
N LYS A 31 0.73 -19.40 -1.87
CA LYS A 31 0.17 -18.15 -2.39
C LYS A 31 -1.34 -18.26 -2.58
N LEU A 32 -2.08 -17.26 -2.11
CA LEU A 32 -3.50 -17.12 -2.44
C LEU A 32 -3.65 -16.68 -3.90
N GLU A 33 -4.45 -17.42 -4.67
CA GLU A 33 -4.66 -17.14 -6.10
C GLU A 33 -6.06 -16.59 -6.40
N HIS A 34 -7.04 -16.84 -5.52
CA HIS A 34 -8.43 -16.54 -5.82
C HIS A 34 -8.71 -15.02 -5.73
N PRO A 35 -8.99 -14.31 -6.84
CA PRO A 35 -9.00 -12.85 -6.86
C PRO A 35 -10.02 -12.22 -5.91
N LYS A 36 -11.18 -12.87 -5.72
CA LYS A 36 -12.21 -12.40 -4.77
C LYS A 36 -11.72 -12.39 -3.32
N ILE A 37 -10.91 -13.39 -2.93
CA ILE A 37 -10.36 -13.48 -1.57
C ILE A 37 -9.30 -12.39 -1.40
N ILE A 38 -8.38 -12.26 -2.35
CA ILE A 38 -7.35 -11.22 -2.35
C ILE A 38 -7.98 -9.82 -2.27
N ASN A 39 -9.01 -9.58 -3.09
CA ASN A 39 -9.71 -8.30 -3.09
C ASN A 39 -10.42 -8.02 -1.76
N TYR A 40 -11.07 -9.03 -1.17
CA TYR A 40 -11.70 -8.90 0.15
C TYR A 40 -10.65 -8.58 1.22
N PHE A 41 -9.51 -9.27 1.22
CA PHE A 41 -8.42 -9.03 2.16
C PHE A 41 -7.92 -7.59 2.01
N ASN A 42 -7.59 -7.16 0.80
CA ASN A 42 -7.10 -5.81 0.55
C ASN A 42 -8.11 -4.73 0.94
N GLN A 43 -9.40 -4.92 0.66
CA GLN A 43 -10.46 -4.01 1.08
C GLN A 43 -10.65 -3.93 2.59
N SER A 44 -10.19 -4.94 3.32
CA SER A 44 -10.29 -5.02 4.77
C SER A 44 -9.04 -4.49 5.49
N ILE A 45 -7.97 -4.14 4.77
CA ILE A 45 -6.74 -3.61 5.38
C ILE A 45 -7.03 -2.25 6.01
N GLN A 46 -6.64 -2.10 7.27
CA GLN A 46 -6.58 -0.85 8.01
C GLN A 46 -5.25 -0.76 8.76
N LYS A 47 -4.94 0.41 9.33
CA LYS A 47 -3.73 0.65 10.11
C LYS A 47 -4.07 1.38 11.40
N ASP A 48 -3.42 0.99 12.48
CA ASP A 48 -3.35 1.75 13.72
C ASP A 48 -1.92 1.73 14.27
N ASP A 49 -1.72 2.19 15.51
CA ASP A 49 -0.41 2.28 16.15
C ASP A 49 0.29 0.92 16.31
N GLN A 50 -0.43 -0.20 16.22
CA GLN A 50 0.14 -1.56 16.28
C GLN A 50 0.49 -2.12 14.88
N GLY A 51 0.16 -1.38 13.82
CA GLY A 51 0.45 -1.68 12.43
C GLY A 51 -0.78 -2.06 11.62
N TYR A 52 -0.57 -2.80 10.53
CA TYR A 52 -1.65 -3.20 9.62
C TYR A 52 -2.43 -4.41 10.15
N PHE A 53 -3.74 -4.38 9.95
CA PHE A 53 -4.67 -5.46 10.27
C PHE A 53 -5.77 -5.58 9.24
N LEU A 54 -6.39 -6.76 9.16
CA LEU A 54 -7.66 -6.95 8.47
C LEU A 54 -8.80 -6.70 9.44
N CYS A 55 -9.78 -5.91 9.03
CA CYS A 55 -10.95 -5.59 9.82
C CYS A 55 -12.22 -6.16 9.16
N GLN A 56 -12.99 -6.93 9.93
CA GLN A 56 -14.30 -7.42 9.49
C GLN A 56 -15.32 -7.37 10.63
N THR A 57 -16.60 -7.34 10.30
CA THR A 57 -17.69 -7.43 11.30
C THR A 57 -18.39 -8.78 11.18
N ILE A 58 -18.40 -9.55 12.27
CA ILE A 58 -19.07 -10.85 12.37
C ILE A 58 -20.01 -10.80 13.58
N ASN A 59 -21.31 -11.02 13.39
CA ASN A 59 -22.31 -11.06 14.47
C ASN A 59 -22.23 -9.83 15.41
N ASP A 60 -22.13 -8.63 14.82
CA ASP A 60 -21.96 -7.35 15.54
C ASP A 60 -20.66 -7.22 16.36
N VAL A 61 -19.71 -8.14 16.19
CA VAL A 61 -18.35 -8.10 16.75
C VAL A 61 -17.39 -7.65 15.65
N GLU A 62 -16.60 -6.63 15.94
CA GLU A 62 -15.51 -6.22 15.07
C GLU A 62 -14.30 -7.13 15.34
N GLU A 63 -13.89 -7.86 14.33
CA GLU A 63 -12.69 -8.69 14.38
C GLU A 63 -11.54 -7.96 13.70
N LYS A 64 -10.43 -7.82 14.43
CA LYS A 64 -9.16 -7.27 13.94
C LYS A 64 -8.12 -8.38 13.92
N VAL A 65 -7.58 -8.67 12.75
CA VAL A 65 -6.51 -9.65 12.57
C VAL A 65 -5.26 -8.94 12.10
N TYR A 66 -4.33 -8.70 13.01
CA TYR A 66 -3.02 -8.21 12.62
C TYR A 66 -2.28 -9.31 11.86
N PHE A 67 -1.56 -8.94 10.80
CA PHE A 67 -0.85 -9.91 9.96
C PHE A 67 0.61 -9.47 9.73
N THR A 68 1.44 -10.44 9.38
CA THR A 68 2.84 -10.20 9.03
C THR A 68 2.94 -9.70 7.59
N TYR A 69 3.82 -8.74 7.35
CA TYR A 69 4.15 -8.22 6.03
C TYR A 69 5.66 -7.92 5.95
N GLU A 70 6.28 -8.10 4.79
CA GLU A 70 7.74 -7.95 4.65
C GLU A 70 8.22 -6.49 4.60
N GLU A 71 7.50 -5.61 3.88
CA GLU A 71 7.90 -4.20 3.72
C GLU A 71 6.75 -3.24 4.03
N THR A 72 5.61 -3.45 3.38
CA THR A 72 4.37 -2.71 3.61
C THR A 72 3.16 -3.58 3.27
N ALA A 73 1.98 -3.16 3.70
CA ALA A 73 0.71 -3.74 3.27
C ALA A 73 0.00 -2.93 2.16
N VAL A 74 0.54 -1.76 1.80
CA VAL A 74 -0.12 -0.82 0.89
C VAL A 74 0.69 -0.63 -0.39
N PHE A 75 0.03 -0.88 -1.52
CA PHE A 75 0.64 -0.93 -2.84
C PHE A 75 -0.11 -0.05 -3.82
N VAL A 76 0.62 0.72 -4.63
CA VAL A 76 0.06 1.49 -5.75
C VAL A 76 -0.19 0.53 -6.91
N LEU A 77 -1.46 0.37 -7.29
CA LEU A 77 -1.91 -0.52 -8.36
C LEU A 77 -2.07 0.20 -9.71
N ASP A 78 -2.35 1.50 -9.66
CA ASP A 78 -2.56 2.33 -10.84
C ASP A 78 -2.41 3.82 -10.51
N LEU A 79 -2.38 4.64 -11.56
CA LEU A 79 -2.32 6.10 -11.48
C LEU A 79 -3.41 6.71 -12.36
N VAL A 80 -4.02 7.79 -11.87
CA VAL A 80 -5.05 8.55 -12.58
C VAL A 80 -4.63 10.01 -12.65
N LYS A 81 -4.51 10.56 -13.86
CA LYS A 81 -4.34 12.00 -14.05
C LYS A 81 -5.65 12.72 -13.76
N LYS A 82 -5.58 13.77 -12.95
CA LYS A 82 -6.66 14.70 -12.61
C LYS A 82 -6.21 16.12 -12.92
N GLU A 83 -7.14 17.08 -12.87
CA GLU A 83 -6.81 18.50 -13.03
C GLU A 83 -5.82 18.98 -11.96
N ALA A 84 -5.96 18.49 -10.72
CA ALA A 84 -5.12 18.87 -9.59
C ALA A 84 -3.76 18.13 -9.50
N GLY A 85 -3.50 17.14 -10.36
CA GLY A 85 -2.28 16.33 -10.29
C GLY A 85 -2.50 14.86 -10.63
N ILE A 86 -1.68 13.98 -10.06
CA ILE A 86 -1.79 12.53 -10.23
C ILE A 86 -2.30 11.92 -8.93
N GLU A 87 -3.38 11.15 -9.01
CA GLU A 87 -3.87 10.32 -7.91
C GLU A 87 -3.35 8.89 -8.05
N LEU A 88 -2.95 8.31 -6.93
CA LEU A 88 -2.49 6.93 -6.81
C LEU A 88 -3.64 6.07 -6.34
N ILE A 89 -3.93 5.02 -7.10
CA ILE A 89 -4.92 4.01 -6.76
C ILE A 89 -4.23 2.93 -5.95
N LEU A 90 -4.67 2.72 -4.71
CA LEU A 90 -4.07 1.76 -3.80
C LEU A 90 -4.76 0.39 -3.89
N ASN A 91 -4.15 -0.64 -3.29
CA ASN A 91 -4.79 -1.94 -3.11
C ASN A 91 -5.92 -1.89 -2.08
N ILE A 92 -5.83 -0.97 -1.11
CA ILE A 92 -6.87 -0.68 -0.11
C ILE A 92 -7.94 0.25 -0.71
N PRO A 93 -9.12 0.44 -0.06
CA PRO A 93 -10.19 1.26 -0.60
C PRO A 93 -9.93 2.76 -0.33
N ASP A 94 -8.76 3.22 -0.76
CA ASP A 94 -8.29 4.59 -0.59
C ASP A 94 -7.47 5.04 -1.81
N THR A 95 -7.33 6.35 -1.96
CA THR A 95 -6.55 7.00 -3.00
C THR A 95 -5.79 8.17 -2.40
N ILE A 96 -4.53 8.33 -2.78
CA ILE A 96 -3.68 9.41 -2.27
C ILE A 96 -3.10 10.22 -3.42
N ALA A 97 -2.81 11.50 -3.19
CA ALA A 97 -2.09 12.32 -4.16
C ALA A 97 -0.65 11.84 -4.30
N LEU A 98 -0.10 11.90 -5.52
CA LEU A 98 1.33 11.72 -5.73
C LEU A 98 2.08 12.94 -5.20
N GLU A 99 2.97 12.72 -4.24
CA GLU A 99 3.80 13.75 -3.63
C GLU A 99 5.28 13.53 -4.03
N PRO A 100 5.82 14.29 -5.00
CA PRO A 100 7.17 14.07 -5.52
C PRO A 100 8.27 14.08 -4.46
N GLU A 101 8.16 14.95 -3.46
CA GLU A 101 9.15 15.10 -2.39
C GLU A 101 9.16 13.92 -1.41
N ALA A 102 8.03 13.21 -1.30
CA ALA A 102 7.89 12.03 -0.45
C ALA A 102 8.42 10.75 -1.13
N LEU A 103 8.75 10.80 -2.42
CA LEU A 103 9.25 9.63 -3.15
C LEU A 103 10.71 9.32 -2.85
N TYR A 104 11.03 8.04 -2.90
CA TYR A 104 12.41 7.54 -2.84
C TYR A 104 12.52 6.14 -3.45
N ILE A 105 13.73 5.79 -3.86
CA ILE A 105 14.09 4.47 -4.38
C ILE A 105 14.86 3.72 -3.30
N LYS A 106 14.46 2.46 -3.08
CA LYS A 106 15.15 1.52 -2.20
C LYS A 106 15.16 0.15 -2.87
N ALA A 107 16.34 -0.43 -3.06
CA ALA A 107 16.51 -1.74 -3.69
C ALA A 107 15.69 -1.91 -4.98
N ASP A 108 15.84 -0.97 -5.92
CA ASP A 108 15.16 -0.91 -7.22
C ASP A 108 13.63 -0.79 -7.19
N ALA A 109 13.03 -0.57 -6.02
CA ALA A 109 11.62 -0.28 -5.86
C ALA A 109 11.38 1.20 -5.52
N LEU A 110 10.32 1.77 -6.10
CA LEU A 110 9.85 3.11 -5.77
C LEU A 110 8.87 3.03 -4.61
N PHE A 111 9.10 3.91 -3.64
CA PHE A 111 8.25 4.08 -2.47
C PHE A 111 7.82 5.54 -2.35
N MET A 112 6.70 5.75 -1.67
CA MET A 112 6.28 7.05 -1.15
C MET A 112 5.91 6.87 0.32
N GLU A 113 6.40 7.75 1.18
CA GLU A 113 6.06 7.74 2.60
C GLU A 113 5.13 8.91 2.92
N THR A 114 3.94 8.60 3.42
CA THR A 114 2.97 9.57 3.93
C THR A 114 2.83 9.42 5.44
N GLU A 115 2.13 10.35 6.09
CA GLU A 115 1.80 10.24 7.52
C GLU A 115 1.07 8.93 7.85
N ALA A 116 0.24 8.43 6.93
CA ALA A 116 -0.55 7.22 7.12
C ALA A 116 0.19 5.95 6.67
N HIS A 117 0.89 5.99 5.54
CA HIS A 117 1.36 4.78 4.86
C HIS A 117 2.76 4.94 4.28
N LEU A 118 3.58 3.91 4.48
CA LEU A 118 4.59 3.57 3.49
C LEU A 118 3.89 2.88 2.33
N VAL A 119 3.92 3.42 1.11
CA VAL A 119 3.35 2.78 -0.06
C VAL A 119 4.43 2.36 -1.05
N LYS A 120 4.29 1.17 -1.63
CA LYS A 120 5.20 0.64 -2.64
C LYS A 120 4.54 0.63 -4.01
N PHE A 121 5.27 1.06 -5.04
CA PHE A 121 4.75 1.01 -6.40
C PHE A 121 4.89 -0.40 -6.96
N THR A 122 3.78 -0.97 -7.44
CA THR A 122 3.83 -2.24 -8.19
C THR A 122 4.55 -2.04 -9.53
N GLN A 123 5.03 -3.12 -10.13
CA GLN A 123 5.63 -3.07 -11.47
C GLN A 123 4.68 -2.45 -12.53
N LYS A 124 3.37 -2.72 -12.41
CA LYS A 124 2.36 -2.11 -13.26
C LYS A 124 2.28 -0.59 -13.06
N ALA A 125 2.31 -0.11 -11.82
CA ALA A 125 2.29 1.32 -11.51
C ALA A 125 3.60 2.00 -11.94
N LEU A 126 4.75 1.36 -11.73
CA LEU A 126 6.05 1.84 -12.22
C LEU A 126 6.07 2.02 -13.74
N ALA A 127 5.55 1.05 -14.49
CA ALA A 127 5.46 1.16 -15.95
C ALA A 127 4.59 2.37 -16.39
N ARG A 128 3.58 2.72 -15.60
CA ARG A 128 2.75 3.92 -15.84
C ARG A 128 3.42 5.22 -15.36
N MET A 129 4.40 5.13 -14.47
CA MET A 129 5.23 6.25 -14.02
C MET A 129 6.32 6.62 -15.03
N THR A 130 6.76 5.69 -15.89
CA THR A 130 7.84 5.90 -16.87
C THR A 130 7.76 7.22 -17.65
N PRO A 131 6.60 7.69 -18.16
CA PRO A 131 6.52 8.96 -18.89
C PRO A 131 6.87 10.21 -18.08
N PHE A 132 6.86 10.11 -16.75
CA PHE A 132 7.21 11.19 -15.83
C PHE A 132 8.65 11.05 -15.30
N LEU A 133 9.28 9.90 -15.51
CA LEU A 133 10.64 9.64 -15.03
C LEU A 133 11.67 10.08 -16.07
N LYS A 134 12.69 10.80 -15.63
CA LYS A 134 13.79 11.28 -16.46
C LYS A 134 15.12 11.01 -15.77
N GLU A 135 16.03 10.37 -16.48
CA GLU A 135 17.43 10.31 -16.05
C GLU A 135 18.08 11.68 -16.23
N THR A 136 18.75 12.14 -15.17
CA THR A 136 19.49 13.40 -15.16
C THR A 136 20.87 13.19 -14.57
N PRO A 137 21.81 14.14 -14.74
CA PRO A 137 23.14 14.04 -14.12
C PRO A 137 23.12 13.88 -12.59
N GLN A 138 22.02 14.27 -11.93
CA GLN A 138 21.82 14.19 -10.49
C GLN A 138 21.12 12.89 -10.03
N GLY A 139 20.75 12.01 -10.97
CA GLY A 139 20.00 10.78 -10.71
C GLY A 139 18.64 10.74 -11.42
N LEU A 140 17.80 9.78 -11.02
CA LEU A 140 16.44 9.66 -11.56
C LEU A 140 15.56 10.78 -10.99
N SER A 141 14.92 11.54 -11.87
CA SER A 141 14.00 12.62 -11.50
C SER A 141 12.57 12.30 -11.93
N LEU A 142 11.61 12.79 -11.15
CA LEU A 142 10.20 12.84 -11.50
C LEU A 142 9.83 14.24 -12.02
N ASP A 143 9.20 14.30 -13.19
CA ASP A 143 8.65 15.51 -13.81
C ASP A 143 7.11 15.43 -13.84
N VAL A 144 6.48 16.21 -12.98
CA VAL A 144 5.01 16.32 -12.90
C VAL A 144 4.63 17.79 -12.95
N GLY A 145 3.77 18.15 -13.90
CA GLY A 145 3.30 19.54 -14.05
C GLY A 145 4.41 20.54 -14.37
N GLY A 146 5.53 20.10 -14.96
CA GLY A 146 6.69 20.94 -15.26
C GLY A 146 7.61 21.22 -14.06
N THR A 147 7.29 20.64 -12.90
CA THR A 147 8.19 20.66 -11.75
C THR A 147 9.00 19.38 -11.72
N GLN A 148 10.32 19.52 -11.69
CA GLN A 148 11.25 18.41 -11.64
C GLN A 148 11.75 18.19 -10.20
N THR A 149 11.61 16.98 -9.70
CA THR A 149 12.07 16.56 -8.36
C THR A 149 13.01 15.37 -8.50
N VAL A 150 14.23 15.46 -7.95
CA VAL A 150 15.18 14.33 -7.94
C VAL A 150 14.71 13.31 -6.89
N LEU A 151 14.64 12.04 -7.28
CA LEU A 151 14.28 10.96 -6.37
C LEU A 151 15.43 10.64 -5.44
N ARG A 152 15.14 10.52 -4.14
CA ARG A 152 16.13 10.14 -3.13
C ARG A 152 16.44 8.65 -3.27
N GLU A 153 17.71 8.27 -3.09
CA GLU A 153 18.12 6.87 -2.94
C GLU A 153 18.42 6.58 -1.48
N THR A 154 17.89 5.48 -0.94
CA THR A 154 18.03 5.07 0.47
C THR A 154 18.58 3.67 0.63
#